data_AF-A0A7W6JNC1-F1
#
_entry.id   AF-A0A7W6JNC1-F1
#
_cell.length_a   1.000
_cell.length_b   1.000
_cell.length_c   1.000
_cell.angle_alpha   90.00
_cell.angle_beta   90.00
_cell.angle_gamma   90.00
#
_symmetry.space_group_name_H-M   'P 1'
#
loop_
_entity.id
_entity.type
_entity.pdbx_description
1 polymer ?
#
loop_
_entity_poly.entity_id
_entity_poly.type
_entity_poly.pdbx_seq_one_letter_code
_entity_poly.pdbx_strand_id
1 'polypeptide(L)'
;MTPPKAQDAVRQFTVKPDDDGIRLDRWFKRHLPDTSFNLVSRWARTGQLRVDGARAKPGDHVSEGQVIRVPPAEAPSPDKPARPKRVRVVNLSAEQIDFARSMVIHQDDAAFVLNKPPGLATQGGTKTTEHVDELLDALQYDMESRPKLVHRLDKDTSGALLIARTARAAAAFSKSFSSRTARKVYWALVVGMPSIEDGMIELPIGKQPGTGGEKMQVDEKEGSPARTRYRVIARAGNHAAWVELQPFTGRTHQLRVHMAAIGFPIVGDGKYGGPEAFLTGGISRKMHLHARRLRVDHPDGDRIDVRAALPHHFAESLRTLGFEEAEGDALPLDDGPPPMTKEQLKANARAHAKSVRKERRGERRGRGEGPIGDKPAPRSGGKPSTRKAPATAAAKPGARKPVGAKPGGARPGTAKPGGKPAPRGAARPGPRTGGDKPRAPRGR
;
A
#
# COMPACT_ATOMS: atom_id res chain seq x y z
N MET A 1 -18.72 -32.24 -50.79
CA MET A 1 -18.75 -32.00 -49.33
C MET A 1 -17.41 -31.42 -48.92
N THR A 2 -17.36 -30.12 -48.69
CA THR A 2 -16.15 -29.43 -48.21
C THR A 2 -16.07 -29.60 -46.69
N PRO A 3 -14.94 -29.99 -46.10
CA PRO A 3 -14.85 -30.15 -44.65
C PRO A 3 -15.07 -28.78 -43.96
N PRO A 4 -15.74 -28.74 -42.79
CA PRO A 4 -15.95 -27.49 -42.07
C PRO A 4 -14.60 -26.90 -41.66
N LYS A 5 -14.39 -25.61 -41.98
CA LYS A 5 -13.21 -24.85 -41.58
C LYS A 5 -13.09 -24.88 -40.05
N ALA A 6 -11.91 -25.23 -39.54
CA ALA A 6 -11.57 -25.23 -38.11
C ALA A 6 -11.55 -23.82 -37.45
N GLN A 7 -12.23 -22.82 -38.02
CA GLN A 7 -12.18 -21.41 -37.61
C GLN A 7 -13.44 -20.92 -36.87
N ASP A 8 -14.49 -21.74 -36.73
CA ASP A 8 -15.77 -21.34 -36.11
C ASP A 8 -15.92 -21.76 -34.63
N ALA A 9 -14.88 -22.34 -34.02
CA ALA A 9 -14.94 -22.78 -32.64
C ALA A 9 -14.84 -21.60 -31.66
N VAL A 10 -15.87 -21.43 -30.86
CA VAL A 10 -15.86 -20.57 -29.67
C VAL A 10 -14.68 -20.96 -28.78
N ARG A 11 -13.89 -19.97 -28.35
CA ARG A 11 -12.73 -20.21 -27.49
C ARG A 11 -13.11 -20.02 -26.02
N GLN A 12 -12.60 -20.89 -25.17
CA GLN A 12 -12.78 -20.82 -23.73
C GLN A 12 -11.41 -20.84 -23.04
N PHE A 13 -11.27 -20.02 -22.02
CA PHE A 13 -10.04 -19.91 -21.24
C PHE A 13 -10.40 -19.95 -19.76
N THR A 14 -9.72 -20.82 -19.01
CA THR A 14 -9.86 -20.87 -17.56
C THR A 14 -8.88 -19.88 -16.92
N VAL A 15 -9.38 -19.06 -16.00
CA VAL A 15 -8.56 -18.09 -15.26
C VAL A 15 -7.64 -18.86 -14.33
N LYS A 16 -6.33 -18.69 -14.54
CA LYS A 16 -5.28 -19.31 -13.72
C LYS A 16 -5.15 -18.58 -12.37
N PRO A 17 -4.52 -19.21 -11.35
CA PRO A 17 -4.26 -18.55 -10.06
C PRO A 17 -3.51 -17.21 -10.18
N ASP A 18 -2.63 -17.09 -11.18
CA ASP A 18 -1.86 -15.87 -11.46
C ASP A 18 -2.67 -14.68 -12.00
N ASP A 19 -3.92 -14.94 -12.39
CA ASP A 19 -4.87 -13.98 -12.91
C ASP A 19 -6.01 -13.68 -11.94
N ASP A 20 -5.99 -14.24 -10.73
CA ASP A 20 -7.02 -13.97 -9.74
C ASP A 20 -7.12 -12.47 -9.43
N GLY A 21 -8.35 -11.96 -9.47
CA GLY A 21 -8.66 -10.56 -9.20
C GLY A 21 -8.10 -9.57 -10.21
N ILE A 22 -7.67 -9.97 -11.42
CA ILE A 22 -7.26 -9.01 -12.45
C ILE A 22 -8.46 -8.52 -13.26
N ARG A 23 -8.37 -7.30 -13.81
CA ARG A 23 -9.36 -6.80 -14.75
C ARG A 23 -9.36 -7.62 -16.05
N LEU A 24 -10.53 -7.85 -16.61
CA LEU A 24 -10.74 -8.66 -17.80
C LEU A 24 -9.98 -8.09 -19.02
N ASP A 25 -9.93 -6.77 -19.19
CA ASP A 25 -9.11 -6.14 -20.23
C ASP A 25 -7.60 -6.41 -20.08
N ARG A 26 -7.08 -6.44 -18.86
CA ARG A 26 -5.69 -6.82 -18.57
C ARG A 26 -5.45 -8.30 -18.78
N TRP A 27 -6.43 -9.14 -18.49
CA TRP A 27 -6.38 -10.57 -18.80
C TRP A 27 -6.19 -10.79 -20.31
N PHE A 28 -7.00 -10.11 -21.14
CA PHE A 28 -6.85 -10.18 -22.59
C PHE A 28 -5.48 -9.71 -23.07
N LYS A 29 -4.99 -8.58 -22.55
CA LYS A 29 -3.66 -8.09 -22.90
C LYS A 29 -2.53 -9.08 -22.57
N ARG A 30 -2.70 -9.88 -21.52
CA ARG A 30 -1.71 -10.87 -21.06
C ARG A 30 -1.74 -12.14 -21.88
N HIS A 31 -2.93 -12.72 -22.11
CA HIS A 31 -3.09 -14.05 -22.70
C HIS A 31 -3.40 -14.03 -24.19
N LEU A 32 -3.94 -12.93 -24.69
CA LEU A 32 -4.30 -12.73 -26.08
C LEU A 32 -3.75 -11.36 -26.55
N PRO A 33 -2.42 -11.19 -26.65
CA PRO A 33 -1.78 -9.89 -26.95
C PRO A 33 -2.22 -9.27 -28.28
N ASP A 34 -2.68 -10.10 -29.22
CA ASP A 34 -3.21 -9.66 -30.51
C ASP A 34 -4.66 -9.14 -30.41
N THR A 35 -5.30 -9.28 -29.25
CA THR A 35 -6.64 -8.76 -28.96
C THR A 35 -6.57 -7.34 -28.42
N SER A 36 -6.94 -6.37 -29.26
CA SER A 36 -7.01 -4.96 -28.85
C SER A 36 -8.14 -4.68 -27.86
N PHE A 37 -7.99 -3.64 -27.03
CA PHE A 37 -9.07 -3.17 -26.13
C PHE A 37 -10.38 -2.87 -26.87
N ASN A 38 -10.29 -2.35 -28.11
CA ASN A 38 -11.45 -2.07 -28.95
C ASN A 38 -12.19 -3.36 -29.34
N LEU A 39 -11.45 -4.44 -29.58
CA LEU A 39 -12.01 -5.74 -29.90
C LEU A 39 -12.72 -6.36 -28.68
N VAL A 40 -12.07 -6.33 -27.50
CA VAL A 40 -12.71 -6.75 -26.24
C VAL A 40 -13.98 -5.95 -25.96
N SER A 41 -13.92 -4.63 -26.15
CA SER A 41 -15.06 -3.73 -25.96
C SER A 41 -16.20 -4.02 -26.95
N ARG A 42 -15.87 -4.38 -28.20
CA ARG A 42 -16.85 -4.82 -29.21
C ARG A 42 -17.54 -6.09 -28.75
N TRP A 43 -16.79 -7.13 -28.35
CA TRP A 43 -17.33 -8.40 -27.88
C TRP A 43 -18.20 -8.25 -26.63
N ALA A 44 -17.82 -7.37 -25.70
CA ALA A 44 -18.63 -7.03 -24.55
C ALA A 44 -19.97 -6.39 -24.95
N ARG A 45 -19.93 -5.41 -25.87
CA ARG A 45 -21.12 -4.70 -26.38
C ARG A 45 -22.06 -5.62 -27.17
N THR A 46 -21.52 -6.54 -27.97
CA THR A 46 -22.29 -7.52 -28.76
C THR A 46 -22.73 -8.74 -27.94
N GLY A 47 -22.34 -8.84 -26.66
CA GLY A 47 -22.70 -9.96 -25.78
C GLY A 47 -21.97 -11.28 -26.10
N GLN A 48 -20.92 -11.21 -26.91
CA GLN A 48 -20.07 -12.35 -27.29
C GLN A 48 -19.01 -12.67 -26.24
N LEU A 49 -18.65 -11.70 -25.39
CA LEU A 49 -17.77 -11.89 -24.25
C LEU A 49 -18.57 -12.34 -23.01
N ARG A 50 -18.24 -13.52 -22.48
CA ARG A 50 -18.88 -14.05 -21.27
C ARG A 50 -17.87 -14.57 -20.26
N VAL A 51 -18.21 -14.45 -18.99
CA VAL A 51 -17.48 -15.06 -17.86
C VAL A 51 -18.50 -15.91 -17.11
N ASP A 52 -18.24 -17.21 -16.96
CA ASP A 52 -19.16 -18.21 -16.38
C ASP A 52 -20.58 -18.15 -16.97
N GLY A 53 -20.66 -17.88 -18.28
CA GLY A 53 -21.93 -17.77 -18.98
C GLY A 53 -22.66 -16.43 -18.81
N ALA A 54 -22.23 -15.53 -17.94
CA ALA A 54 -22.80 -14.17 -17.80
C ALA A 54 -22.11 -13.17 -18.75
N ARG A 55 -22.83 -12.12 -19.18
CA ARG A 55 -22.22 -11.02 -19.96
C ARG A 55 -21.19 -10.29 -19.12
N ALA A 56 -20.02 -10.02 -19.69
CA ALA A 56 -18.93 -9.33 -19.00
C ALA A 56 -18.51 -8.04 -19.72
N LYS A 57 -18.00 -7.09 -18.96
CA LYS A 57 -17.44 -5.81 -19.42
C LYS A 57 -15.92 -5.85 -19.30
N PRO A 58 -15.18 -5.09 -20.13
CA PRO A 58 -13.71 -5.08 -20.07
C PRO A 58 -13.15 -4.65 -18.70
N GLY A 59 -13.90 -3.84 -17.94
CA GLY A 59 -13.50 -3.37 -16.62
C GLY A 59 -13.84 -4.32 -15.46
N ASP A 60 -14.54 -5.43 -15.71
CA ASP A 60 -14.90 -6.41 -14.68
C ASP A 60 -13.63 -7.14 -14.21
N HIS A 61 -13.64 -7.64 -12.96
CA HIS A 61 -12.55 -8.45 -12.43
C HIS A 61 -12.91 -9.93 -12.56
N VAL A 62 -11.91 -10.76 -12.90
CA VAL A 62 -12.04 -12.20 -12.96
C VAL A 62 -11.46 -12.85 -11.71
N SER A 63 -11.95 -14.03 -11.36
CA SER A 63 -11.45 -14.85 -10.26
C SER A 63 -10.89 -16.16 -10.78
N GLU A 64 -9.97 -16.78 -10.04
CA GLU A 64 -9.43 -18.09 -10.36
C GLU A 64 -10.55 -19.12 -10.64
N GLY A 65 -10.35 -19.97 -11.65
CA GLY A 65 -11.29 -21.02 -12.02
C GLY A 65 -12.47 -20.56 -12.88
N GLN A 66 -12.71 -19.25 -13.00
CA GLN A 66 -13.76 -18.75 -13.91
C GLN A 66 -13.42 -19.04 -15.37
N VAL A 67 -14.45 -19.28 -16.18
CA VAL A 67 -14.31 -19.58 -17.61
C VAL A 67 -14.67 -18.35 -18.45
N ILE A 68 -13.66 -17.81 -19.15
CA ILE A 68 -13.80 -16.72 -20.11
C ILE A 68 -14.12 -17.31 -21.48
N ARG A 69 -15.32 -17.04 -21.98
CA ARG A 69 -15.77 -17.41 -23.32
C ARG A 69 -15.67 -16.21 -24.25
N VAL A 70 -14.93 -16.38 -25.34
CA VAL A 70 -14.76 -15.36 -26.39
C VAL A 70 -15.12 -15.92 -27.76
N PRO A 71 -15.50 -15.07 -28.72
CA PRO A 71 -15.78 -15.52 -30.07
C PRO A 71 -14.53 -16.14 -30.74
N PRO A 72 -14.74 -16.86 -31.86
CA PRO A 72 -13.65 -17.42 -32.65
C PRO A 72 -12.65 -16.33 -33.05
N ALA A 73 -11.40 -16.72 -33.32
CA ALA A 73 -10.39 -15.77 -33.75
C ALA A 73 -10.85 -15.15 -35.10
N GLU A 74 -11.05 -13.83 -35.15
CA GLU A 74 -11.25 -13.13 -36.43
C GLU A 74 -10.01 -13.40 -37.29
N ALA A 75 -10.20 -13.96 -38.49
CA ALA A 75 -9.10 -14.13 -39.43
C ALA A 75 -8.43 -12.78 -39.66
N PRO A 76 -7.09 -12.70 -39.65
CA PRO A 76 -6.40 -11.44 -39.89
C PRO A 76 -6.86 -10.89 -41.26
N SER A 77 -7.40 -9.66 -41.28
CA SER A 77 -7.73 -9.01 -42.55
C SER A 77 -6.46 -8.90 -43.39
N PRO A 78 -6.47 -9.37 -44.66
CA PRO A 78 -5.30 -9.30 -45.54
C PRO A 78 -4.80 -7.85 -45.77
N ASP A 79 -5.66 -6.85 -45.56
CA ASP A 79 -5.35 -5.43 -45.79
C ASP A 79 -4.76 -4.66 -44.61
N LYS A 80 -4.50 -5.31 -43.46
CA LYS A 80 -3.85 -4.65 -42.32
C LYS A 80 -2.45 -5.22 -42.12
N PRO A 81 -1.37 -4.49 -42.47
CA PRO A 81 -0.02 -4.93 -42.15
C PRO A 81 0.07 -5.13 -40.64
N ALA A 82 0.52 -6.31 -40.22
CA ALA A 82 0.77 -6.60 -38.82
C ALA A 82 1.72 -5.53 -38.29
N ARG A 83 1.26 -4.73 -37.31
CA ARG A 83 2.16 -3.78 -36.65
C ARG A 83 3.32 -4.59 -36.09
N PRO A 84 4.58 -4.24 -36.40
CA PRO A 84 5.73 -5.00 -35.92
C PRO A 84 5.60 -5.11 -34.41
N LYS A 85 5.53 -6.35 -33.89
CA LYS A 85 5.62 -6.59 -32.44
C LYS A 85 6.96 -5.99 -32.04
N ARG A 86 6.94 -4.94 -31.21
CA ARG A 86 8.16 -4.41 -30.60
C ARG A 86 8.69 -5.51 -29.68
N VAL A 87 9.48 -6.42 -30.22
CA VAL A 87 10.23 -7.38 -29.42
C VAL A 87 11.24 -6.55 -28.65
N ARG A 88 11.10 -6.54 -27.32
CA ARG A 88 12.09 -5.93 -26.45
C ARG A 88 13.35 -6.76 -26.57
N VAL A 89 14.37 -6.23 -27.22
CA VAL A 89 15.70 -6.86 -27.26
C VAL A 89 16.31 -6.67 -25.88
N VAL A 90 16.52 -7.78 -25.17
CA VAL A 90 17.25 -7.79 -23.89
C VAL A 90 18.71 -8.00 -24.22
N ASN A 91 19.49 -6.91 -24.25
CA ASN A 91 20.95 -6.96 -24.40
C ASN A 91 21.58 -6.56 -23.06
N LEU A 92 21.61 -7.48 -22.11
CA LEU A 92 22.40 -7.30 -20.88
C LEU A 92 23.78 -7.94 -21.07
N SER A 93 24.83 -7.23 -20.68
CA SER A 93 26.19 -7.79 -20.61
C SER A 93 26.32 -8.78 -19.44
N ALA A 94 27.34 -9.64 -19.49
CA ALA A 94 27.63 -10.56 -18.38
C ALA A 94 27.85 -9.80 -17.06
N GLU A 95 28.55 -8.67 -17.10
CA GLU A 95 28.76 -7.80 -15.94
C GLU A 95 27.46 -7.24 -15.36
N GLN A 96 26.51 -6.84 -16.22
CA GLN A 96 25.20 -6.37 -15.79
C GLN A 96 24.37 -7.48 -15.13
N ILE A 97 24.48 -8.71 -15.64
CA ILE A 97 23.82 -9.89 -15.07
C ILE A 97 24.39 -10.20 -13.69
N ASP A 98 25.72 -10.24 -13.57
CA ASP A 98 26.39 -10.51 -12.30
C ASP A 98 26.11 -9.44 -11.26
N PHE A 99 26.13 -8.17 -11.66
CA PHE A 99 25.75 -7.04 -10.81
C PHE A 99 24.29 -7.11 -10.35
N ALA A 100 23.36 -7.48 -11.25
CA ALA A 100 21.95 -7.65 -10.90
C ALA A 100 21.76 -8.74 -9.85
N ARG A 101 22.44 -9.88 -10.03
CA ARG A 101 22.38 -11.03 -9.13
C ARG A 101 23.05 -10.76 -7.79
N SER A 102 24.17 -10.03 -7.77
CA SER A 102 24.86 -9.68 -6.52
C SER A 102 24.05 -8.77 -5.61
N MET A 103 23.04 -8.06 -6.13
CA MET A 103 22.12 -7.27 -5.32
C MET A 103 21.07 -8.12 -4.58
N VAL A 104 20.82 -9.36 -4.99
CA VAL A 104 19.74 -10.19 -4.40
C VAL A 104 20.14 -10.62 -2.99
N ILE A 105 19.37 -10.18 -1.99
CA ILE A 105 19.53 -10.55 -0.57
C ILE A 105 18.43 -11.49 -0.06
N HIS A 106 17.36 -11.67 -0.84
CA HIS A 106 16.30 -12.65 -0.58
C HIS A 106 15.71 -13.12 -1.91
N GLN A 107 15.42 -14.40 -2.00
CA GLN A 107 14.78 -15.03 -3.15
C GLN A 107 13.86 -16.15 -2.67
N ASP A 108 12.59 -16.07 -3.05
CA ASP A 108 11.60 -17.14 -2.92
C ASP A 108 10.75 -17.22 -4.20
N ASP A 109 9.70 -18.02 -4.24
CA ASP A 109 8.84 -18.20 -5.43
C ASP A 109 8.07 -16.95 -5.85
N ALA A 110 7.76 -16.05 -4.90
CA ALA A 110 6.95 -14.86 -5.15
C ALA A 110 7.79 -13.58 -5.29
N ALA A 111 8.99 -13.52 -4.71
CA ALA A 111 9.71 -12.27 -4.46
C ALA A 111 11.24 -12.39 -4.60
N PHE A 112 11.83 -11.27 -5.02
CA PHE A 112 13.20 -10.93 -4.69
C PHE A 112 13.22 -9.70 -3.77
N VAL A 113 14.15 -9.66 -2.82
CA VAL A 113 14.55 -8.41 -2.18
C VAL A 113 15.97 -8.09 -2.64
N LEU A 114 16.15 -6.89 -3.19
CA LEU A 114 17.43 -6.37 -3.64
C LEU A 114 18.00 -5.41 -2.60
N ASN A 115 19.30 -5.46 -2.33
CA ASN A 115 20.03 -4.38 -1.71
C ASN A 115 20.49 -3.40 -2.80
N LYS A 116 19.65 -2.42 -3.13
CA LYS A 116 19.96 -1.44 -4.18
C LYS A 116 21.12 -0.55 -3.72
N PRO A 117 22.21 -0.41 -4.49
CA PRO A 117 23.28 0.53 -4.14
C PRO A 117 22.81 1.99 -4.33
N PRO A 118 23.47 2.95 -3.65
CA PRO A 118 23.22 4.37 -3.89
C PRO A 118 23.69 4.76 -5.30
N GLY A 119 22.97 5.66 -5.96
CA GLY A 119 23.30 6.15 -7.30
C GLY A 119 22.61 5.40 -8.45
N LEU A 120 22.08 4.20 -8.20
CA LEU A 120 21.31 3.44 -9.18
C LEU A 120 19.82 3.82 -9.13
N ALA A 121 19.23 4.30 -10.23
CA ALA A 121 17.81 4.63 -10.25
C ALA A 121 16.94 3.36 -10.20
N THR A 122 15.78 3.40 -9.54
CA THR A 122 14.85 2.25 -9.58
C THR A 122 14.19 2.08 -10.95
N GLN A 123 13.78 3.19 -11.57
CA GLN A 123 13.11 3.21 -12.87
C GLN A 123 13.77 4.26 -13.77
N GLY A 124 13.79 3.96 -15.07
CA GLY A 124 14.26 4.88 -16.08
C GLY A 124 13.40 6.13 -16.25
N GLY A 125 13.92 7.06 -17.01
CA GLY A 125 13.30 8.33 -17.34
C GLY A 125 14.11 9.04 -18.42
N THR A 126 13.71 10.24 -18.80
CA THR A 126 14.46 11.04 -19.77
C THR A 126 15.90 11.22 -19.26
N LYS A 127 16.89 10.70 -20.01
CA LYS A 127 18.33 10.67 -19.66
C LYS A 127 18.77 9.69 -18.56
N THR A 128 17.90 8.80 -18.08
CA THR A 128 18.30 7.73 -17.13
C THR A 128 18.23 6.40 -17.85
N THR A 129 19.39 5.95 -18.35
CA THR A 129 19.54 4.69 -19.07
C THR A 129 19.85 3.54 -18.11
N GLU A 130 20.69 3.74 -17.10
CA GLU A 130 21.02 2.71 -16.12
C GLU A 130 20.04 2.72 -14.94
N HIS A 131 19.26 1.65 -14.79
CA HIS A 131 18.29 1.54 -13.70
C HIS A 131 17.92 0.09 -13.37
N VAL A 132 17.46 -0.14 -12.13
CA VAL A 132 17.06 -1.48 -11.64
C VAL A 132 16.03 -2.13 -12.56
N ASP A 133 15.04 -1.39 -13.06
CA ASP A 133 14.02 -1.98 -13.96
C ASP A 133 14.69 -2.68 -15.16
N GLU A 134 15.70 -2.09 -15.81
CA GLU A 134 16.37 -2.71 -16.96
C GLU A 134 17.07 -4.02 -16.57
N LEU A 135 17.72 -4.02 -15.41
CA LEU A 135 18.42 -5.18 -14.85
C LEU A 135 17.50 -6.33 -14.42
N LEU A 136 16.18 -6.13 -14.33
CA LEU A 136 15.26 -7.19 -13.92
C LEU A 136 15.21 -8.37 -14.89
N ASP A 137 15.62 -8.18 -16.15
CA ASP A 137 15.69 -9.32 -17.09
C ASP A 137 16.74 -10.35 -16.64
N ALA A 138 17.83 -9.91 -15.99
CA ALA A 138 18.85 -10.82 -15.43
C ALA A 138 18.32 -11.70 -14.29
N LEU A 139 17.20 -11.28 -13.68
CA LEU A 139 16.53 -11.97 -12.57
C LEU A 139 15.32 -12.79 -13.02
N GLN A 140 15.09 -12.91 -14.33
CA GLN A 140 14.02 -13.77 -14.85
C GLN A 140 14.33 -15.26 -14.66
N TYR A 141 15.61 -15.64 -14.72
CA TYR A 141 16.06 -17.04 -14.66
C TYR A 141 15.29 -17.91 -15.65
N ASP A 142 14.60 -18.94 -15.16
CA ASP A 142 13.81 -19.93 -15.90
C ASP A 142 12.33 -19.58 -16.02
N MET A 143 11.88 -18.47 -15.42
CA MET A 143 10.47 -18.08 -15.42
C MET A 143 10.02 -17.51 -16.76
N GLU A 144 8.78 -17.80 -17.15
CA GLU A 144 8.18 -17.23 -18.37
C GLU A 144 7.98 -15.71 -18.28
N SER A 145 7.73 -15.20 -17.06
CA SER A 145 7.41 -13.79 -16.85
C SER A 145 8.55 -13.04 -16.18
N ARG A 146 8.93 -11.90 -16.78
CA ARG A 146 9.86 -10.94 -16.19
C ARG A 146 9.37 -10.43 -14.81
N PRO A 147 10.28 -10.34 -13.82
CA PRO A 147 9.99 -9.72 -12.53
C PRO A 147 9.50 -8.26 -12.64
N LYS A 148 8.76 -7.79 -11.64
CA LYS A 148 8.05 -6.50 -11.66
C LYS A 148 8.34 -5.67 -10.42
N LEU A 149 8.53 -4.38 -10.63
CA LEU A 149 8.58 -3.38 -9.57
C LEU A 149 7.21 -3.19 -8.93
N VAL A 150 7.18 -3.15 -7.59
CA VAL A 150 5.97 -2.88 -6.79
C VAL A 150 6.09 -1.64 -5.91
N HIS A 151 7.31 -1.15 -5.71
CA HIS A 151 7.61 0.14 -5.09
C HIS A 151 8.91 0.71 -5.65
N ARG A 152 9.33 1.89 -5.16
CA ARG A 152 10.55 2.55 -5.61
C ARG A 152 11.36 3.13 -4.46
N LEU A 153 12.66 3.19 -4.66
CA LEU A 153 13.59 4.02 -3.90
C LEU A 153 14.06 5.18 -4.78
N ASP A 154 14.51 6.27 -4.16
CA ASP A 154 15.15 7.34 -4.92
C ASP A 154 16.53 6.87 -5.41
N LYS A 155 17.07 7.55 -6.43
CA LYS A 155 18.34 7.18 -7.08
C LYS A 155 19.47 7.00 -6.05
N ASP A 156 19.64 7.98 -5.18
CA ASP A 156 20.73 8.00 -4.19
C ASP A 156 20.39 7.25 -2.90
N THR A 157 19.13 6.87 -2.69
CA THR A 157 18.71 6.04 -1.56
C THR A 157 19.11 4.60 -1.80
N SER A 158 19.80 4.00 -0.84
CA SER A 158 20.23 2.59 -0.90
C SER A 158 19.29 1.67 -0.12
N GLY A 159 19.46 0.35 -0.22
CA GLY A 159 18.82 -0.64 0.65
C GLY A 159 17.72 -1.47 0.02
N ALA A 160 16.88 -2.07 0.87
CA ALA A 160 15.90 -3.09 0.53
C ALA A 160 14.84 -2.59 -0.48
N LEU A 161 14.82 -3.21 -1.67
CA LEU A 161 13.86 -3.00 -2.73
C LEU A 161 13.19 -4.34 -3.08
N LEU A 162 11.85 -4.39 -3.00
CA LEU A 162 11.08 -5.60 -3.25
C LEU A 162 10.70 -5.65 -4.73
N ILE A 163 10.94 -6.80 -5.35
CA ILE A 163 10.57 -7.14 -6.71
C ILE A 163 9.66 -8.35 -6.66
N ALA A 164 8.54 -8.30 -7.37
CA ALA A 164 7.66 -9.45 -7.52
C ALA A 164 8.13 -10.34 -8.67
N ARG A 165 8.21 -11.65 -8.45
CA ARG A 165 8.55 -12.63 -9.50
C ARG A 165 7.38 -12.92 -10.44
N THR A 166 6.17 -12.98 -9.89
CA THR A 166 4.94 -13.29 -10.64
C THR A 166 3.99 -12.10 -10.69
N ALA A 167 3.00 -12.18 -11.58
CA ALA A 167 1.98 -11.14 -11.70
C ALA A 167 1.02 -11.11 -10.49
N ARG A 168 0.68 -12.28 -9.92
CA ARG A 168 -0.08 -12.41 -8.68
C ARG A 168 0.65 -11.79 -7.52
N ALA A 169 1.93 -12.14 -7.34
CA ALA A 169 2.77 -11.54 -6.30
C ALA A 169 2.85 -10.02 -6.46
N ALA A 170 2.97 -9.52 -7.69
CA ALA A 170 2.99 -8.08 -7.96
C ALA A 170 1.70 -7.38 -7.50
N ALA A 171 0.54 -8.00 -7.72
CA ALA A 171 -0.74 -7.47 -7.26
C ALA A 171 -0.85 -7.48 -5.73
N ALA A 172 -0.44 -8.57 -5.09
CA ALA A 172 -0.45 -8.71 -3.63
C ALA A 172 0.47 -7.68 -2.95
N PHE A 173 1.73 -7.59 -3.37
CA PHE A 173 2.68 -6.64 -2.78
C PHE A 173 2.28 -5.19 -3.05
N SER A 174 1.82 -4.85 -4.26
CA SER A 174 1.32 -3.50 -4.56
C SER A 174 0.15 -3.12 -3.65
N LYS A 175 -0.70 -4.08 -3.29
CA LYS A 175 -1.77 -3.88 -2.31
C LYS A 175 -1.19 -3.65 -0.92
N SER A 176 -0.18 -4.40 -0.49
CA SER A 176 0.48 -4.19 0.82
C SER A 176 1.11 -2.81 0.96
N PHE A 177 1.73 -2.27 -0.10
CA PHE A 177 2.27 -0.90 -0.09
C PHE A 177 1.17 0.17 -0.09
N SER A 178 0.14 0.03 -0.93
CA SER A 178 -0.94 1.03 -1.04
C SER A 178 -1.88 1.04 0.18
N SER A 179 -2.10 -0.12 0.80
CA SER A 179 -2.86 -0.27 2.06
C SER A 179 -2.02 0.02 3.31
N ARG A 180 -0.71 0.29 3.15
CA ARG A 180 0.22 0.62 4.24
C ARG A 180 0.38 -0.53 5.27
N THR A 181 0.24 -1.79 4.85
CA THR A 181 0.55 -2.94 5.70
C THR A 181 2.04 -3.29 5.65
N ALA A 182 2.72 -2.99 4.54
CA ALA A 182 4.17 -3.07 4.45
C ALA A 182 4.84 -2.11 5.45
N ARG A 183 5.75 -2.62 6.27
CA ARG A 183 6.56 -1.85 7.22
C ARG A 183 7.94 -1.65 6.63
N LYS A 184 8.44 -0.42 6.71
CA LYS A 184 9.73 -0.02 6.16
C LYS A 184 10.47 0.74 7.24
N VAL A 185 11.70 0.34 7.48
CA VAL A 185 12.63 1.04 8.36
C VAL A 185 13.75 1.55 7.50
N TYR A 186 14.02 2.84 7.64
CA TYR A 186 15.16 3.48 7.05
C TYR A 186 16.09 3.94 8.15
N TRP A 187 17.39 3.87 7.89
CA TRP A 187 18.38 4.58 8.68
C TRP A 187 18.83 5.81 7.92
N ALA A 188 19.03 6.89 8.65
CA ALA A 188 19.62 8.10 8.14
C ALA A 188 20.67 8.65 9.10
N LEU A 189 21.76 9.17 8.55
CA LEU A 189 22.62 10.09 9.28
C LEU A 189 22.13 11.51 8.97
N VAL A 190 21.87 12.30 9.99
CA VAL A 190 21.39 13.69 9.85
C VAL A 190 22.34 14.68 10.48
N VAL A 191 22.34 15.90 9.95
CA VAL A 191 23.09 17.03 10.49
C VAL A 191 22.38 17.57 11.72
N GLY A 192 23.14 17.92 12.75
CA GLY A 192 22.62 18.39 14.03
C GLY A 192 21.99 17.28 14.87
N MET A 193 21.20 17.69 15.85
CA MET A 193 20.60 16.79 16.84
C MET A 193 19.13 17.15 17.08
N PRO A 194 18.18 16.29 16.66
CA PRO A 194 16.79 16.42 17.07
C PRO A 194 16.65 16.42 18.59
N SER A 195 15.94 17.41 19.14
CA SER A 195 15.68 17.51 20.58
C SER A 195 14.67 16.46 21.06
N ILE A 196 13.76 16.03 20.19
CA ILE A 196 12.79 14.98 20.44
C ILE A 196 13.40 13.64 20.00
N GLU A 197 13.47 12.68 20.92
CA GLU A 197 14.08 11.37 20.66
C GLU A 197 13.20 10.43 19.84
N ASP A 198 11.88 10.52 19.99
CA ASP A 198 10.91 9.73 19.22
C ASP A 198 9.74 10.65 18.86
N GLY A 199 9.64 10.98 17.57
CA GLY A 199 8.75 12.02 17.08
C GLY A 199 7.97 11.61 15.84
N MET A 200 6.86 12.29 15.61
CA MET A 200 6.05 12.15 14.39
C MET A 200 6.10 13.44 13.58
N ILE A 201 6.42 13.32 12.29
CA ILE A 201 6.40 14.42 11.32
C ILE A 201 5.16 14.23 10.44
N GLU A 202 4.18 15.12 10.57
CA GLU A 202 2.92 15.12 9.81
C GLU A 202 2.83 16.35 8.89
N LEU A 203 3.84 16.53 8.04
CA LEU A 203 3.91 17.65 7.10
C LEU A 203 3.48 17.19 5.69
N PRO A 204 2.41 17.76 5.10
CA PRO A 204 1.98 17.44 3.74
C PRO A 204 3.02 17.87 2.69
N ILE A 205 3.12 17.11 1.60
CA ILE A 205 4.17 17.31 0.58
C ILE A 205 3.55 17.58 -0.80
N GLY A 206 3.98 18.68 -1.42
CA GLY A 206 3.61 19.12 -2.76
C GLY A 206 4.83 19.24 -3.68
N LYS A 207 4.59 19.38 -4.99
CA LYS A 207 5.66 19.70 -5.95
C LYS A 207 6.01 21.18 -5.83
N GLN A 208 7.30 21.51 -5.85
CA GLN A 208 7.74 22.89 -5.88
C GLN A 208 7.48 23.50 -7.27
N PRO A 209 6.74 24.63 -7.38
CA PRO A 209 6.53 25.33 -8.65
C PRO A 209 7.85 25.73 -9.33
N GLY A 210 7.88 25.80 -10.66
CA GLY A 210 8.98 26.39 -11.44
C GLY A 210 10.27 25.56 -11.58
N THR A 211 10.49 24.51 -10.78
CA THR A 211 11.74 23.71 -10.78
C THR A 211 11.74 22.52 -11.75
N GLY A 212 10.93 22.56 -12.81
CA GLY A 212 10.75 21.41 -13.72
C GLY A 212 10.08 20.20 -13.08
N GLY A 213 9.53 20.34 -11.86
CA GLY A 213 8.75 19.31 -11.15
C GLY A 213 9.59 18.25 -10.43
N GLU A 214 10.91 18.42 -10.35
CA GLU A 214 11.80 17.45 -9.70
C GLU A 214 11.94 17.63 -8.19
N LYS A 215 11.74 18.85 -7.67
CA LYS A 215 11.87 19.14 -6.24
C LYS A 215 10.50 19.14 -5.57
N MET A 216 10.45 18.50 -4.41
CA MET A 216 9.27 18.44 -3.54
C MET A 216 9.44 19.44 -2.40
N GLN A 217 8.36 19.94 -1.82
CA GLN A 217 8.38 20.84 -0.68
C GLN A 217 7.24 20.54 0.29
N VAL A 218 7.34 21.04 1.51
CA VAL A 218 6.19 21.09 2.41
C VAL A 218 5.18 22.06 1.81
N ASP A 219 3.94 21.61 1.70
CA ASP A 219 2.83 22.37 1.14
C ASP A 219 1.58 22.12 1.97
N GLU A 220 1.30 23.02 2.90
CA GLU A 220 0.16 22.90 3.82
C GLU A 220 -1.19 23.14 3.15
N LYS A 221 -1.21 23.76 1.96
CA LYS A 221 -2.46 24.12 1.26
C LYS A 221 -2.89 23.04 0.29
N GLU A 222 -1.97 22.59 -0.56
CA GLU A 222 -2.27 21.67 -1.66
C GLU A 222 -1.46 20.37 -1.60
N GLY A 223 -0.57 20.24 -0.62
CA GLY A 223 0.26 19.07 -0.44
C GLY A 223 -0.53 17.82 -0.11
N SER A 224 -0.04 16.68 -0.61
CA SER A 224 -0.58 15.39 -0.23
C SER A 224 -0.16 15.04 1.19
N PRO A 225 -1.09 14.54 2.05
CA PRO A 225 -0.74 14.11 3.40
C PRO A 225 0.42 13.11 3.41
N ALA A 226 1.39 13.38 4.26
CA ALA A 226 2.58 12.57 4.45
C ALA A 226 2.93 12.46 5.94
N ARG A 227 3.33 11.26 6.36
CA ARG A 227 3.65 10.98 7.76
C ARG A 227 4.87 10.08 7.90
N THR A 228 5.78 10.49 8.77
CA THR A 228 7.02 9.78 9.10
C THR A 228 7.24 9.82 10.60
N ARG A 229 7.38 8.65 11.24
CA ARG A 229 7.94 8.59 12.60
C ARG A 229 9.46 8.57 12.48
N TYR A 230 10.15 9.26 13.38
CA TYR A 230 11.59 9.14 13.53
C TYR A 230 11.95 8.80 14.96
N ARG A 231 13.03 8.07 15.14
CA ARG A 231 13.64 7.81 16.44
C ARG A 231 15.14 8.05 16.37
N VAL A 232 15.69 8.79 17.32
CA VAL A 232 17.14 8.94 17.46
C VAL A 232 17.71 7.62 17.99
N ILE A 233 18.66 7.05 17.25
CA ILE A 233 19.38 5.83 17.64
C ILE A 233 20.58 6.22 18.50
N ALA A 234 21.43 7.10 17.96
CA ALA A 234 22.63 7.57 18.62
C ALA A 234 22.99 9.00 18.19
N ARG A 235 23.83 9.67 18.97
CA ARG A 235 24.24 11.08 18.78
C ARG A 235 25.76 11.21 18.80
N ALA A 236 26.31 11.99 17.89
CA ALA A 236 27.73 12.33 17.84
C ALA A 236 27.90 13.81 18.18
N GLY A 237 27.96 14.09 19.49
CA GLY A 237 27.96 15.46 20.01
C GLY A 237 26.76 16.25 19.51
N ASN A 238 27.00 17.50 19.10
CA ASN A 238 25.98 18.41 18.57
C ASN A 238 25.97 18.47 17.03
N HIS A 239 26.81 17.69 16.35
CA HIS A 239 27.05 17.84 14.92
C HIS A 239 26.26 16.86 14.06
N ALA A 240 25.96 15.67 14.58
CA ALA A 240 25.24 14.65 13.84
C ALA A 240 24.44 13.71 14.75
N ALA A 241 23.38 13.14 14.19
CA ALA A 241 22.60 12.08 14.81
C ALA A 241 22.33 10.96 13.80
N TRP A 242 22.39 9.72 14.28
CA TRP A 242 21.90 8.56 13.55
C TRP A 242 20.46 8.29 13.97
N VAL A 243 19.55 8.26 12.99
CA VAL A 243 18.12 8.15 13.22
C VAL A 243 17.51 7.00 12.44
N GLU A 244 16.51 6.38 13.06
CA GLU A 244 15.55 5.51 12.42
C GLU A 244 14.41 6.35 11.84
N LEU A 245 13.96 6.05 10.62
CA LEU A 245 12.80 6.66 9.98
C LEU A 245 11.82 5.58 9.53
N GLN A 246 10.56 5.72 9.92
CA GLN A 246 9.47 4.83 9.57
C GLN A 246 8.37 5.61 8.83
N PRO A 247 8.33 5.58 7.48
CA PRO A 247 7.32 6.29 6.71
C PRO A 247 5.99 5.52 6.65
N PHE A 248 4.92 6.14 7.11
CA PHE A 248 3.54 5.64 7.02
C PHE A 248 2.89 5.92 5.66
N THR A 249 3.50 6.81 4.89
CA THR A 249 3.13 7.15 3.50
C THR A 249 4.34 6.96 2.58
N GLY A 250 4.15 7.10 1.26
CA GLY A 250 5.22 6.90 0.28
C GLY A 250 5.28 8.03 -0.74
N ARG A 251 5.41 9.28 -0.29
CA ARG A 251 5.55 10.43 -1.20
C ARG A 251 6.98 10.53 -1.75
N THR A 252 7.13 11.11 -2.93
CA THR A 252 8.45 11.37 -3.52
C THR A 252 9.31 12.17 -2.55
N HIS A 253 10.54 11.71 -2.31
CA HIS A 253 11.51 12.34 -1.41
C HIS A 253 11.00 12.59 0.02
N GLN A 254 9.98 11.85 0.49
CA GLN A 254 9.29 12.15 1.75
C GLN A 254 10.25 12.31 2.94
N LEU A 255 11.11 11.32 3.16
CA LEU A 255 12.05 11.31 4.30
C LEU A 255 13.03 12.48 4.23
N ARG A 256 13.51 12.79 3.03
CA ARG A 256 14.45 13.88 2.76
C ARG A 256 13.82 15.24 3.04
N VAL A 257 12.61 15.46 2.53
CA VAL A 257 11.83 16.69 2.77
C VAL A 257 11.50 16.84 4.25
N HIS A 258 11.01 15.78 4.89
CA HIS A 258 10.61 15.82 6.30
C HIS A 258 11.79 16.14 7.22
N MET A 259 12.93 15.46 7.04
CA MET A 259 14.11 15.71 7.87
C MET A 259 14.67 17.12 7.66
N ALA A 260 14.72 17.61 6.42
CA ALA A 260 15.09 18.99 6.14
C ALA A 260 14.10 20.00 6.73
N ALA A 261 12.79 19.73 6.67
CA ALA A 261 11.75 20.63 7.17
C ALA A 261 11.79 20.82 8.69
N ILE A 262 12.25 19.81 9.44
CA ILE A 262 12.44 19.93 10.89
C ILE A 262 13.83 20.43 11.30
N GLY A 263 14.65 20.86 10.32
CA GLY A 263 15.96 21.47 10.55
C GLY A 263 17.14 20.50 10.63
N PHE A 264 16.93 19.21 10.37
CA PHE A 264 17.96 18.18 10.48
C PHE A 264 18.12 17.43 9.15
N PRO A 265 18.64 18.08 8.09
CA PRO A 265 18.76 17.46 6.78
C PRO A 265 19.66 16.22 6.81
N ILE A 266 19.37 15.29 5.89
CA ILE A 266 20.15 14.05 5.75
C ILE A 266 21.55 14.38 5.22
N VAL A 267 22.57 13.76 5.81
CA VAL A 267 23.96 13.93 5.39
C VAL A 267 24.16 13.45 3.96
N GLY A 268 24.79 14.28 3.14
CA GLY A 268 24.99 14.08 1.69
C GLY A 268 23.79 14.50 0.83
N ASP A 269 22.70 15.02 1.41
CA ASP A 269 21.55 15.52 0.65
C ASP A 269 21.67 16.99 0.25
N GLY A 270 22.54 17.24 -0.74
CA GLY A 270 22.72 18.59 -1.29
C GLY A 270 21.47 19.19 -1.93
N LYS A 271 20.44 18.39 -2.27
CA LYS A 271 19.20 18.90 -2.89
C LYS A 271 18.31 19.61 -1.87
N TYR A 272 18.27 19.10 -0.64
CA TYR A 272 17.37 19.59 0.41
C TYR A 272 18.10 20.33 1.54
N GLY A 273 19.28 19.86 1.96
CA GLY A 273 20.07 20.53 2.99
C GLY A 273 21.19 21.43 2.45
N GLY A 274 21.35 21.55 1.13
CA GLY A 274 22.34 22.43 0.52
C GLY A 274 23.77 22.13 0.99
N PRO A 275 24.64 23.15 1.16
CA PRO A 275 25.98 22.99 1.70
C PRO A 275 26.02 22.43 3.13
N GLU A 276 25.01 22.72 3.94
CA GLU A 276 24.93 22.30 5.34
C GLU A 276 24.74 20.79 5.49
N ALA A 277 24.21 20.11 4.46
CA ALA A 277 24.09 18.65 4.42
C ALA A 277 25.44 17.91 4.40
N PHE A 278 26.57 18.59 4.27
CA PHE A 278 27.88 17.97 4.15
C PHE A 278 28.71 18.22 5.40
N LEU A 279 28.88 17.17 6.22
CA LEU A 279 29.75 17.20 7.39
C LEU A 279 31.23 17.25 6.99
N THR A 280 32.06 17.83 7.86
CA THR A 280 33.52 17.80 7.76
C THR A 280 34.07 16.53 8.43
N GLY A 281 35.40 16.33 8.44
CA GLY A 281 36.02 15.24 9.20
C GLY A 281 36.01 13.87 8.52
N GLY A 282 36.07 13.82 7.18
CA GLY A 282 36.20 12.56 6.44
C GLY A 282 34.88 11.81 6.18
N ILE A 283 33.74 12.37 6.61
CA ILE A 283 32.42 11.82 6.31
C ILE A 283 32.13 11.91 4.81
N SER A 284 31.58 10.83 4.25
CA SER A 284 31.30 10.76 2.82
C SER A 284 30.30 11.84 2.37
N ARG A 285 30.47 12.33 1.14
CA ARG A 285 29.51 13.26 0.51
C ARG A 285 28.33 12.54 -0.15
N LYS A 286 28.33 11.21 -0.20
CA LYS A 286 27.20 10.40 -0.72
C LYS A 286 26.02 10.45 0.26
N MET A 287 24.82 10.12 -0.22
CA MET A 287 23.61 10.15 0.59
C MET A 287 23.63 9.12 1.72
N HIS A 288 23.37 9.56 2.95
CA HIS A 288 23.22 8.70 4.12
C HIS A 288 21.74 8.41 4.40
N LEU A 289 21.07 7.83 3.42
CA LEU A 289 19.71 7.30 3.57
C LEU A 289 19.66 5.87 3.03
N HIS A 290 19.26 4.95 3.91
CA HIS A 290 19.30 3.53 3.62
C HIS A 290 17.99 2.85 4.06
N ALA A 291 17.32 2.15 3.16
CA ALA A 291 16.18 1.28 3.46
C ALA A 291 16.67 0.01 4.16
N ARG A 292 16.89 0.09 5.47
CA ARG A 292 17.50 -0.96 6.30
C ARG A 292 16.67 -2.23 6.37
N ARG A 293 15.35 -2.13 6.63
CA ARG A 293 14.49 -3.30 6.85
C ARG A 293 13.17 -3.16 6.14
N LEU A 294 12.75 -4.21 5.46
CA LEU A 294 11.44 -4.32 4.83
C LEU A 294 10.73 -5.52 5.43
N ARG A 295 9.51 -5.28 5.93
CA ARG A 295 8.60 -6.35 6.32
C ARG A 295 7.28 -6.25 5.57
N VAL A 296 6.91 -7.32 4.87
CA VAL A 296 5.71 -7.36 4.04
C VAL A 296 5.06 -8.74 4.11
N ASP A 297 3.74 -8.77 4.03
CA ASP A 297 2.99 -10.03 4.03
C ASP A 297 3.24 -10.74 2.69
N HIS A 298 3.67 -12.01 2.77
CA HIS A 298 3.90 -12.86 1.60
C HIS A 298 2.55 -13.38 1.07
N PRO A 299 2.34 -13.45 -0.27
CA PRO A 299 1.07 -13.91 -0.83
C PRO A 299 0.73 -15.37 -0.53
N ASP A 300 1.75 -16.22 -0.42
CA ASP A 300 1.60 -17.68 -0.36
C ASP A 300 2.22 -18.31 0.91
N GLY A 301 2.61 -17.51 1.90
CA GLY A 301 3.41 -18.00 3.03
C GLY A 301 3.55 -16.98 4.16
N ASP A 302 4.57 -17.20 5.00
CA ASP A 302 4.88 -16.32 6.13
C ASP A 302 5.50 -15.00 5.67
N ARG A 303 5.45 -13.98 6.53
CA ARG A 303 5.89 -12.61 6.21
C ARG A 303 7.35 -12.61 5.74
N ILE A 304 7.64 -11.87 4.68
CA ILE A 304 9.01 -11.52 4.29
C ILE A 304 9.49 -10.46 5.27
N ASP A 305 10.60 -10.72 5.96
CA ASP A 305 11.26 -9.78 6.87
C ASP A 305 12.77 -9.79 6.61
N VAL A 306 13.24 -8.79 5.88
CA VAL A 306 14.61 -8.77 5.33
C VAL A 306 15.32 -7.49 5.74
N ARG A 307 16.58 -7.64 6.15
CA ARG A 307 17.52 -6.54 6.44
C ARG A 307 18.56 -6.41 5.32
N ALA A 308 18.74 -5.21 4.80
CA ALA A 308 19.77 -4.88 3.81
C ALA A 308 21.02 -4.35 4.52
N ALA A 309 22.20 -4.88 4.18
CA ALA A 309 23.48 -4.39 4.68
C ALA A 309 23.75 -2.95 4.23
N LEU A 310 24.37 -2.14 5.09
CA LEU A 310 24.71 -0.76 4.75
C LEU A 310 25.70 -0.68 3.60
N PRO A 311 25.58 0.33 2.71
CA PRO A 311 26.63 0.59 1.74
C PRO A 311 27.90 1.07 2.45
N HIS A 312 29.06 0.75 1.87
CA HIS A 312 30.38 1.04 2.45
C HIS A 312 30.52 2.47 3.01
N HIS A 313 30.09 3.49 2.25
CA HIS A 313 30.25 4.88 2.67
C HIS A 313 29.43 5.24 3.92
N PHE A 314 28.29 4.58 4.11
CA PHE A 314 27.44 4.80 5.28
C PHE A 314 28.04 4.06 6.47
N ALA A 315 28.40 2.78 6.31
CA ALA A 315 29.05 2.00 7.37
C ALA A 315 30.34 2.67 7.89
N GLU A 316 31.20 3.18 7.00
CA GLU A 316 32.40 3.93 7.40
C GLU A 316 32.08 5.21 8.17
N SER A 317 31.03 5.93 7.77
CA SER A 317 30.63 7.16 8.46
C SER A 317 30.06 6.87 9.86
N LEU A 318 29.33 5.75 10.03
CA LEU A 318 28.89 5.30 11.37
C LEU A 318 30.10 4.94 12.24
N ARG A 319 31.06 4.16 11.73
CA ARG A 319 32.29 3.82 12.44
C ARG A 319 33.10 5.04 12.86
N THR A 320 33.27 6.00 11.95
CA THR A 320 34.01 7.25 12.19
C THR A 320 33.37 8.07 13.32
N LEU A 321 32.05 7.99 13.46
CA LEU A 321 31.28 8.67 14.50
C LEU A 321 31.12 7.84 15.80
N GLY A 322 31.67 6.62 15.83
CA GLY A 322 31.60 5.72 16.99
C GLY A 322 30.24 5.07 17.20
N PHE A 323 29.43 4.93 16.15
CA PHE A 323 28.12 4.27 16.21
C PHE A 323 28.21 2.78 15.88
N GLU A 324 27.43 1.97 16.58
CA GLU A 324 27.41 0.52 16.40
C GLU A 324 26.09 0.09 15.75
N GLU A 325 26.14 -0.66 14.63
CA GLU A 325 24.94 -1.08 13.89
C GLU A 325 23.93 -1.85 14.77
N ALA A 326 24.43 -2.54 15.80
CA ALA A 326 23.63 -3.28 16.77
C ALA A 326 22.64 -2.39 17.55
N GLU A 327 22.97 -1.12 17.81
CA GLU A 327 22.08 -0.18 18.53
C GLU A 327 20.78 0.07 17.74
N GLY A 328 20.91 0.24 16.42
CA GLY A 328 19.77 0.42 15.52
C GLY A 328 18.99 -0.88 15.31
N ASP A 329 19.68 -2.01 15.18
CA ASP A 329 19.04 -3.30 14.92
C ASP A 329 18.26 -3.85 16.12
N ALA A 330 18.61 -3.40 17.33
CA ALA A 330 17.90 -3.72 18.57
C ALA A 330 16.56 -2.99 18.72
N LEU A 331 16.30 -1.95 17.91
CA LEU A 331 15.05 -1.20 18.00
C LEU A 331 13.85 -2.05 17.54
N PRO A 332 12.76 -2.09 18.33
CA PRO A 332 11.57 -2.81 17.92
C PRO A 332 10.92 -2.11 16.72
N LEU A 333 10.49 -2.92 15.75
CA LEU A 333 9.56 -2.47 14.71
C LEU A 333 8.24 -2.06 15.36
N ASP A 334 7.73 -0.90 14.95
CA ASP A 334 6.36 -0.54 15.27
C ASP A 334 5.43 -1.35 14.35
N ASP A 335 4.87 -2.42 14.90
CA ASP A 335 3.94 -3.27 14.18
C ASP A 335 2.64 -2.53 13.83
N GLY A 336 2.37 -1.39 14.49
CA GLY A 336 1.09 -0.71 14.43
C GLY A 336 -0.06 -1.63 14.85
N PRO A 337 -1.29 -1.11 14.89
CA PRO A 337 -2.46 -1.98 15.04
C PRO A 337 -2.57 -2.93 13.84
N PRO A 338 -3.04 -4.17 14.04
CA PRO A 338 -3.22 -5.13 12.97
C PRO A 338 -4.14 -4.57 11.86
N PRO A 339 -3.94 -5.00 10.60
CA PRO A 339 -4.77 -4.53 9.50
C PRO A 339 -6.25 -4.78 9.79
N MET A 340 -7.07 -3.75 9.55
CA MET A 340 -8.51 -3.86 9.77
C MET A 340 -9.10 -4.95 8.87
N THR A 341 -9.92 -5.84 9.45
CA THR A 341 -10.60 -6.89 8.72
C THR A 341 -11.54 -6.30 7.66
N LYS A 342 -11.90 -7.09 6.63
CA LYS A 342 -12.89 -6.68 5.61
C LYS A 342 -14.19 -6.17 6.24
N GLU A 343 -14.58 -6.76 7.37
CA GLU A 343 -15.78 -6.37 8.13
C GLU A 343 -15.60 -5.01 8.80
N GLN A 344 -14.45 -4.77 9.44
CA GLN A 344 -14.09 -3.48 10.04
C GLN A 344 -13.99 -2.37 8.99
N LEU A 345 -13.38 -2.65 7.83
CA LEU A 345 -13.34 -1.71 6.70
C LEU A 345 -14.75 -1.37 6.20
N LYS A 346 -15.63 -2.37 6.06
CA LYS A 346 -17.03 -2.17 5.65
C LYS A 346 -17.82 -1.40 6.70
N ALA A 347 -17.58 -1.64 7.98
CA ALA A 347 -18.18 -0.92 9.09
C ALA A 347 -17.73 0.55 9.12
N ASN A 348 -16.43 0.81 8.96
CA ASN A 348 -15.87 2.16 8.92
C ASN A 348 -16.35 2.95 7.70
N ALA A 349 -16.41 2.32 6.52
CA ALA A 349 -16.98 2.93 5.33
C ALA A 349 -18.47 3.29 5.53
N ARG A 350 -19.24 2.41 6.19
CA ARG A 350 -20.65 2.70 6.55
C ARG A 350 -20.76 3.82 7.58
N ALA A 351 -19.89 3.87 8.57
CA ALA A 351 -19.86 4.93 9.58
C ALA A 351 -19.52 6.28 8.96
N HIS A 352 -18.50 6.34 8.09
CA HIS A 352 -18.13 7.53 7.34
C HIS A 352 -19.25 7.99 6.39
N ALA A 353 -19.89 7.06 5.67
CA ALA A 353 -21.04 7.41 4.84
C ALA A 353 -22.22 7.96 5.67
N LYS A 354 -22.41 7.48 6.91
CA LYS A 354 -23.42 8.01 7.84
C LYS A 354 -23.05 9.41 8.36
N SER A 355 -21.79 9.68 8.71
CA SER A 355 -21.35 11.00 9.16
C SER A 355 -21.50 12.05 8.05
N VAL A 356 -21.02 11.75 6.84
CA VAL A 356 -21.18 12.64 5.67
C VAL A 356 -22.65 12.92 5.36
N ARG A 357 -23.54 11.92 5.49
CA ARG A 357 -24.99 12.12 5.33
C ARG A 357 -25.59 13.00 6.43
N LYS A 358 -25.12 12.87 7.67
CA LYS A 358 -25.58 13.66 8.82
C LYS A 358 -25.16 15.13 8.67
N GLU A 359 -23.92 15.38 8.23
CA GLU A 359 -23.39 16.72 7.95
C GLU A 359 -24.15 17.41 6.82
N ARG A 360 -24.37 16.73 5.68
CA ARG A 360 -25.19 17.25 4.58
C ARG A 360 -26.65 17.53 4.97
N ARG A 361 -27.18 16.83 5.97
CA ARG A 361 -28.53 17.10 6.50
C ARG A 361 -28.58 18.37 7.35
N GLY A 362 -27.46 18.78 7.95
CA GLY A 362 -27.29 20.07 8.64
C GLY A 362 -27.33 21.25 7.67
N GLU A 363 -26.58 21.19 6.57
CA GLU A 363 -26.62 22.21 5.50
C GLU A 363 -28.04 22.39 4.92
N ARG A 364 -28.79 21.29 4.76
CA ARG A 364 -30.16 21.34 4.23
C ARG A 364 -31.17 21.98 5.20
N ARG A 365 -30.89 21.99 6.51
CA ARG A 365 -31.71 22.69 7.51
C ARG A 365 -31.36 24.18 7.59
N GLY A 366 -30.10 24.55 7.41
CA GLY A 366 -29.68 25.96 7.34
C GLY A 366 -30.25 26.74 6.15
N ARG A 367 -30.67 26.06 5.08
CA ARG A 367 -31.32 26.68 3.92
C ARG A 367 -32.82 26.93 4.09
N GLY A 368 -33.42 26.51 5.20
CA GLY A 368 -34.86 26.63 5.49
C GLY A 368 -35.24 27.84 6.34
N GLU A 369 -34.28 28.58 6.89
CA GLU A 369 -34.50 29.82 7.65
C GLU A 369 -34.31 31.03 6.73
N GLY A 370 -35.20 31.16 5.74
CA GLY A 370 -35.41 32.41 4.99
C GLY A 370 -36.76 33.01 5.40
N PRO A 371 -36.92 34.35 5.41
CA PRO A 371 -38.10 34.99 5.97
C PRO A 371 -39.37 34.61 5.21
N ILE A 372 -40.45 34.36 5.97
CA ILE A 372 -41.78 33.98 5.51
C ILE A 372 -42.37 35.14 4.70
N GLY A 373 -42.56 34.93 3.40
CA GLY A 373 -43.26 35.84 2.48
C GLY A 373 -44.46 35.15 1.82
N ASP A 374 -45.59 35.87 1.84
CA ASP A 374 -46.99 35.54 1.55
C ASP A 374 -47.36 34.41 0.56
N LYS A 375 -48.41 33.67 0.95
CA LYS A 375 -49.17 32.72 0.11
C LYS A 375 -50.27 33.46 -0.67
N PRO A 376 -50.55 33.09 -1.93
CA PRO A 376 -51.86 33.31 -2.54
C PRO A 376 -52.74 32.04 -2.50
N ALA A 377 -54.04 32.24 -2.27
CA ALA A 377 -55.10 31.24 -2.15
C ALA A 377 -55.67 30.79 -3.54
N PRO A 378 -56.46 29.69 -3.61
CA PRO A 378 -56.72 28.95 -4.83
C PRO A 378 -58.00 29.38 -5.57
N ARG A 379 -58.09 29.14 -6.89
CA ARG A 379 -59.35 29.20 -7.65
C ARG A 379 -59.51 28.06 -8.67
N SER A 380 -60.79 27.76 -8.86
CA SER A 380 -61.47 26.57 -9.39
C SER A 380 -61.72 26.55 -10.91
N GLY A 381 -61.96 25.35 -11.46
CA GLY A 381 -62.96 25.14 -12.53
C GLY A 381 -62.47 24.44 -13.81
N GLY A 382 -63.06 23.28 -14.14
CA GLY A 382 -63.00 22.67 -15.48
C GLY A 382 -63.09 21.13 -15.52
N LYS A 383 -64.25 20.60 -15.95
CA LYS A 383 -64.55 19.18 -16.33
C LYS A 383 -65.24 19.25 -17.73
N PRO A 384 -65.51 18.17 -18.52
CA PRO A 384 -65.44 16.71 -18.23
C PRO A 384 -65.00 15.74 -19.40
N SER A 385 -64.93 14.44 -19.08
CA SER A 385 -65.23 13.23 -19.92
C SER A 385 -64.25 12.80 -21.04
N THR A 386 -63.73 11.56 -21.09
CA THR A 386 -64.44 10.37 -21.64
C THR A 386 -63.87 9.00 -21.17
N ARG A 387 -64.76 7.99 -21.23
CA ARG A 387 -64.71 6.57 -20.80
C ARG A 387 -63.60 5.68 -21.41
N LYS A 388 -63.14 4.66 -20.66
CA LYS A 388 -63.55 3.22 -20.81
C LYS A 388 -62.89 2.30 -19.76
N ALA A 389 -63.72 1.42 -19.17
CA ALA A 389 -63.36 0.20 -18.44
C ALA A 389 -63.93 -1.02 -19.22
N PRO A 390 -63.49 -2.26 -18.94
CA PRO A 390 -64.21 -3.14 -17.99
C PRO A 390 -63.23 -3.94 -17.08
N ALA A 391 -63.47 -4.27 -15.80
CA ALA A 391 -64.53 -4.97 -15.06
C ALA A 391 -64.38 -6.52 -15.01
N THR A 392 -64.23 -7.07 -13.79
CA THR A 392 -64.83 -8.32 -13.21
C THR A 392 -64.14 -8.61 -11.84
N ALA A 393 -64.80 -8.48 -10.68
CA ALA A 393 -65.76 -9.37 -9.97
C ALA A 393 -65.07 -10.09 -8.76
N ALA A 394 -65.29 -9.65 -7.51
CA ALA A 394 -66.26 -10.15 -6.49
C ALA A 394 -65.78 -11.38 -5.68
N ALA A 395 -65.41 -11.24 -4.39
CA ALA A 395 -66.19 -11.53 -3.13
C ALA A 395 -65.95 -12.97 -2.57
N LYS A 396 -65.21 -13.18 -1.45
CA LYS A 396 -65.60 -13.39 0.00
C LYS A 396 -66.57 -14.60 0.27
N PRO A 397 -66.71 -15.21 1.48
CA PRO A 397 -66.26 -14.85 2.86
C PRO A 397 -65.76 -16.03 3.78
N GLY A 398 -65.17 -15.78 4.97
CA GLY A 398 -65.71 -16.17 6.31
C GLY A 398 -65.23 -17.56 6.80
N ALA A 399 -64.95 -17.92 8.06
CA ALA A 399 -65.30 -17.39 9.36
C ALA A 399 -64.48 -18.05 10.51
N ARG A 400 -64.28 -17.29 11.62
CA ARG A 400 -64.36 -17.68 13.05
C ARG A 400 -63.22 -18.46 13.77
N LYS A 401 -62.66 -17.76 14.76
CA LYS A 401 -61.98 -18.14 16.05
C LYS A 401 -62.82 -19.15 16.90
N PRO A 402 -62.30 -19.85 17.95
CA PRO A 402 -61.64 -19.21 19.10
C PRO A 402 -60.59 -19.98 19.97
N VAL A 403 -60.06 -19.16 20.89
CA VAL A 403 -59.29 -19.28 22.15
C VAL A 403 -59.44 -20.53 23.05
N GLY A 404 -58.33 -20.88 23.73
CA GLY A 404 -58.25 -21.57 25.05
C GLY A 404 -57.27 -22.76 25.04
N ALA A 405 -56.44 -23.11 26.02
CA ALA A 405 -56.08 -22.62 27.35
C ALA A 405 -54.77 -23.34 27.79
N LYS A 406 -54.04 -22.80 28.78
CA LYS A 406 -52.92 -23.46 29.50
C LYS A 406 -53.45 -24.50 30.51
N PRO A 407 -52.60 -25.46 30.96
CA PRO A 407 -51.88 -25.37 32.25
C PRO A 407 -50.42 -25.90 32.12
N GLY A 408 -49.44 -25.84 33.03
CA GLY A 408 -49.31 -25.50 34.45
C GLY A 408 -48.30 -26.47 35.13
N GLY A 409 -47.22 -25.96 35.76
CA GLY A 409 -46.32 -26.68 36.72
C GLY A 409 -45.09 -27.40 36.12
N ALA A 410 -43.88 -27.45 36.69
CA ALA A 410 -43.37 -27.10 38.02
C ALA A 410 -41.81 -26.92 38.01
N ARG A 411 -41.27 -26.19 38.99
CA ARG A 411 -39.83 -26.10 39.38
C ARG A 411 -39.49 -27.22 40.39
N PRO A 412 -38.19 -27.52 40.65
CA PRO A 412 -37.41 -26.89 41.74
C PRO A 412 -35.98 -26.53 41.27
N GLY A 413 -35.07 -25.80 41.93
CA GLY A 413 -34.95 -25.27 43.29
C GLY A 413 -33.44 -25.20 43.63
N THR A 414 -32.93 -23.99 43.86
CA THR A 414 -31.82 -23.57 44.76
C THR A 414 -30.51 -24.38 44.91
N ALA A 415 -29.36 -23.72 44.70
CA ALA A 415 -28.32 -23.55 45.73
C ALA A 415 -27.25 -22.50 45.33
N LYS A 416 -26.92 -21.61 46.28
CA LYS A 416 -25.77 -20.67 46.31
C LYS A 416 -24.90 -21.12 47.49
N PRO A 417 -23.57 -20.95 47.46
CA PRO A 417 -22.93 -19.82 48.16
C PRO A 417 -21.78 -19.22 47.29
N GLY A 418 -21.28 -17.99 47.41
CA GLY A 418 -20.97 -17.20 48.60
C GLY A 418 -19.44 -17.20 48.81
N GLY A 419 -18.77 -16.06 48.64
CA GLY A 419 -17.38 -15.87 49.14
C GLY A 419 -16.42 -15.09 48.22
N LYS A 420 -16.35 -13.77 48.42
CA LYS A 420 -15.12 -12.97 48.16
C LYS A 420 -14.06 -13.32 49.21
N PRO A 421 -12.79 -13.05 48.93
CA PRO A 421 -12.05 -12.19 49.86
C PRO A 421 -11.33 -11.03 49.16
N ALA A 422 -11.30 -9.92 49.89
CA ALA A 422 -10.48 -8.73 49.65
C ALA A 422 -9.08 -8.91 50.30
N PRO A 423 -8.14 -7.96 50.14
CA PRO A 423 -6.70 -8.20 50.18
C PRO A 423 -6.09 -8.11 51.58
N ARG A 424 -5.02 -8.86 51.82
CA ARG A 424 -4.00 -8.60 52.87
C ARG A 424 -2.74 -8.16 52.10
N GLY A 425 -1.98 -7.11 52.45
CA GLY A 425 -1.77 -6.50 53.74
C GLY A 425 -0.32 -6.77 54.19
N ALA A 426 0.57 -5.83 53.83
CA ALA A 426 1.84 -5.46 54.47
C ALA A 426 2.92 -6.51 54.81
N ALA A 427 4.14 -6.30 54.28
CA ALA A 427 5.39 -6.34 55.06
C ALA A 427 6.53 -5.63 54.32
N ARG A 428 6.85 -4.40 54.76
CA ARG A 428 8.19 -3.80 54.65
C ARG A 428 9.08 -4.43 55.73
N PRO A 429 10.40 -4.44 55.52
CA PRO A 429 11.31 -3.98 56.57
C PRO A 429 12.13 -2.78 56.10
N GLY A 430 12.32 -1.85 57.02
CA GLY A 430 13.01 -0.57 56.82
C GLY A 430 14.55 -0.67 56.74
N PRO A 431 15.22 0.50 56.74
CA PRO A 431 16.61 0.66 56.32
C PRO A 431 17.58 0.28 57.42
N ARG A 432 18.73 -0.29 57.05
CA ARG A 432 19.91 -0.38 57.93
C ARG A 432 20.93 0.66 57.51
N THR A 433 21.27 1.48 58.49
CA THR A 433 22.37 2.43 58.58
C THR A 433 23.70 1.73 58.91
N GLY A 434 24.81 2.41 58.63
CA GLY A 434 26.20 2.02 58.97
C GLY A 434 26.96 1.55 57.72
N GLY A 435 27.94 2.25 57.15
CA GLY A 435 28.94 3.11 57.77
C GLY A 435 30.24 2.32 57.89
N ASP A 436 31.10 2.35 56.87
CA ASP A 436 32.54 2.49 57.08
C ASP A 436 33.31 2.78 55.77
N LYS A 437 34.16 3.82 55.85
CA LYS A 437 35.27 4.08 54.94
C LYS A 437 36.47 3.24 55.42
N PRO A 438 37.46 2.99 54.55
CA PRO A 438 38.74 3.62 54.85
C PRO A 438 39.42 4.27 53.64
N ARG A 439 40.18 5.30 54.01
CA ARG A 439 41.09 6.11 53.21
C ARG A 439 42.39 5.33 52.98
N ALA A 440 42.90 5.38 51.74
CA ALA A 440 44.30 5.51 51.25
C ALA A 440 45.48 4.82 51.99
N PRO A 441 46.58 4.50 51.27
CA PRO A 441 47.58 5.56 51.06
C PRO A 441 48.20 5.63 49.66
N ARG A 442 48.73 6.83 49.38
CA ARG A 442 49.66 7.16 48.31
C ARG A 442 51.05 6.55 48.57
N GLY A 443 51.79 6.32 47.49
CA GLY A 443 53.23 6.06 47.44
C GLY A 443 53.52 5.14 46.25
N ARG A 444 54.40 5.43 45.29
CA ARG A 444 55.52 6.37 45.19
C ARG A 444 55.67 6.80 43.74
#